data_AF-A0AAV4RQX8-F1
#
_entry.id   AF-A0AAV4RQX8-F1
#
_cell.length_a   1.000
_cell.length_b   1.000
_cell.length_c   1.000
_cell.angle_alpha   90.00
_cell.angle_beta   90.00
_cell.angle_gamma   90.00
#
_symmetry.space_group_name_H-M   'P 1'
#
loop_
_entity.id
_entity.type
_entity.pdbx_description
1 polymer ?
#
loop_
_entity_poly.entity_id
_entity_poly.type
_entity_poly.pdbx_seq_one_letter_code
_entity_poly.pdbx_strand_id
1 'polypeptide(L)'
;METKVNIDIFTEKQRLGSISRTPYQDAPKSVGDSSLLKIGRMLWKCICKRGVAWKMIKNVLFFACCSFFFIQSIEFYNQYSSYPTTTSIAVVSPKYFKLPAITFCDKNIVWRTHFCAEYPDSCQKPNDIGKFCQHHPAICEKNASNVMIPKFGYYTNISQYSLGEKAWQLFLKIATKSFPTHVPPYLRFRNWEITYVPGDNDLPYAVCYSRNLRIFSQDEQETQEPYDEYKGGNKVQDMYIPSKEYEAFYPFMISPIFFSIHSSVIPENPLTMGKRLRLGHKKRNTFCHFPMQPIAPITMPYGDKTTKKDHGLSRSVL
;
A
#
# COMPACT_ATOMS: atom_id res chain seq x y z
N MET A 1 28.83 10.48 6.69
CA MET A 1 27.67 10.92 7.52
C MET A 1 26.74 9.76 7.86
N GLU A 2 25.97 9.86 8.94
CA GLU A 2 25.05 8.84 9.43
C GLU A 2 23.63 9.44 9.46
N THR A 3 22.67 8.81 8.76
CA THR A 3 21.29 9.32 8.65
C THR A 3 20.40 8.56 9.63
N LYS A 4 19.76 9.27 10.56
CA LYS A 4 18.78 8.69 11.50
C LYS A 4 17.37 8.85 10.93
N VAL A 5 16.68 7.73 10.71
CA VAL A 5 15.29 7.72 10.24
C VAL A 5 14.42 7.13 11.35
N ASN A 6 13.85 7.99 12.19
CA ASN A 6 12.82 7.56 13.14
C ASN A 6 11.50 7.39 12.37
N ILE A 7 10.91 6.19 12.34
CA ILE A 7 9.59 5.95 11.76
C ILE A 7 8.59 5.75 12.88
N ASP A 8 7.86 6.81 13.20
CA ASP A 8 6.82 6.74 14.23
C ASP A 8 5.48 6.39 13.59
N ILE A 9 5.00 5.17 13.82
CA ILE A 9 3.66 4.75 13.41
C ILE A 9 2.72 5.14 14.55
N PHE A 10 1.72 5.97 14.24
CA PHE A 10 0.67 6.33 15.18
C PHE A 10 -0.64 5.65 14.77
N THR A 11 -1.39 5.19 15.76
CA THR A 11 -2.79 4.82 15.59
C THR A 11 -3.63 6.06 15.84
N GLU A 12 -4.22 6.63 14.79
CA GLU A 12 -5.17 7.72 14.98
C GLU A 12 -6.43 7.17 15.63
N LYS A 13 -6.64 7.54 16.89
CA LYS A 13 -7.97 7.51 17.47
C LYS A 13 -8.75 8.60 16.76
N GLN A 14 -9.44 8.25 15.67
CA GLN A 14 -10.37 9.19 15.05
C GLN A 14 -11.31 9.65 16.15
N ARG A 15 -11.19 10.92 16.56
CA ARG A 15 -12.26 11.56 17.32
C ARG A 15 -13.48 11.36 16.44
N LEU A 16 -14.45 10.58 16.92
CA LEU A 16 -15.77 10.58 16.36
C LEU A 16 -16.27 12.03 16.47
N GLY A 17 -15.93 12.85 15.47
CA GLY A 17 -16.77 13.96 15.10
C GLY A 17 -18.11 13.30 14.87
N SER A 18 -19.06 13.58 15.76
CA SER A 18 -20.41 13.07 15.71
C SER A 18 -20.89 13.22 14.27
N ILE A 19 -20.82 12.13 13.49
CA ILE A 19 -21.42 12.07 12.18
C ILE A 19 -22.90 12.13 12.50
N SER A 20 -23.44 13.34 12.42
CA SER A 20 -24.86 13.60 12.42
C SER A 20 -25.41 12.67 11.36
N ARG A 21 -26.02 11.56 11.79
CA ARG A 21 -26.82 10.72 10.91
C ARG A 21 -27.77 11.68 10.22
N THR A 22 -27.53 11.98 8.95
CA THR A 22 -28.56 12.60 8.14
C THR A 22 -29.74 11.64 8.25
N PRO A 23 -30.89 12.08 8.80
CA PRO A 23 -32.05 11.22 8.89
C PRO A 23 -32.31 10.71 7.48
N TYR A 24 -32.42 9.38 7.38
CA TYR A 24 -32.97 8.68 6.23
C TYR A 24 -34.14 9.52 5.72
N GLN A 25 -34.01 10.09 4.52
CA GLN A 25 -35.09 10.88 3.94
C GLN A 25 -36.29 9.95 3.84
N ASP A 26 -37.31 10.31 4.60
CA ASP A 26 -38.58 9.62 4.65
C ASP A 26 -39.07 9.33 3.23
N ALA A 27 -39.57 8.12 3.06
CA ALA A 27 -40.35 7.71 1.90
C ALA A 27 -41.33 8.84 1.50
N PRO A 28 -41.57 9.04 0.19
CA PRO A 28 -42.48 10.07 -0.27
C PRO A 28 -43.81 9.95 0.47
N LYS A 29 -44.12 10.96 1.29
CA LYS A 29 -45.43 11.11 1.92
C LYS A 29 -46.45 11.11 0.80
N SER A 30 -47.27 10.05 0.76
CA SER A 30 -48.45 9.95 -0.10
C SER A 30 -49.30 11.20 0.13
N VAL A 31 -49.25 12.10 -0.85
CA VAL A 31 -50.11 13.28 -0.91
C VAL A 31 -51.54 12.78 -0.87
N GLY A 32 -52.32 13.33 0.07
CA GLY A 32 -53.69 12.94 0.33
C GLY A 32 -54.58 13.16 -0.88
N ASP A 33 -54.96 12.07 -1.55
CA ASP A 33 -55.99 12.06 -2.57
C ASP A 33 -57.39 12.06 -1.95
N SER A 34 -57.74 13.19 -1.32
CA SER A 34 -59.13 13.46 -0.90
C SER A 34 -59.97 14.11 -2.00
N SER A 35 -59.33 14.52 -3.10
CA SER A 35 -59.95 15.30 -4.18
C SER A 35 -60.28 14.47 -5.42
N LEU A 36 -59.51 13.39 -5.70
CA LEU A 36 -59.80 12.46 -6.81
C LEU A 36 -61.00 11.55 -6.54
N LEU A 37 -61.37 11.34 -5.28
CA LEU A 37 -62.54 10.55 -4.87
C LEU A 37 -63.90 11.29 -5.03
N LYS A 38 -63.87 12.60 -5.33
CA LYS A 38 -65.08 13.40 -5.60
C LYS A 38 -65.39 13.49 -7.10
N ILE A 39 -64.38 13.52 -7.96
CA ILE A 39 -64.56 13.55 -9.42
C ILE A 39 -65.02 12.17 -9.95
N GLY A 40 -64.57 11.07 -9.31
CA GLY A 40 -65.06 9.72 -9.63
C GLY A 40 -66.55 9.48 -9.36
N ARG A 41 -67.19 10.27 -8.49
CA ARG A 41 -68.62 10.12 -8.16
C ARG A 41 -69.59 10.85 -9.10
N MET A 42 -69.13 11.87 -9.83
CA MET A 42 -69.97 12.57 -10.82
C MET A 42 -69.99 11.88 -12.18
N LEU A 43 -68.90 11.20 -12.58
CA LEU A 43 -68.85 10.40 -13.81
C LEU A 43 -69.60 9.06 -13.72
N TRP A 44 -69.94 8.59 -12.51
CA TRP A 44 -70.62 7.32 -12.28
C TRP A 44 -72.10 7.31 -12.72
N LYS A 45 -72.75 8.48 -12.77
CA LYS A 45 -74.20 8.55 -12.97
C LYS A 45 -74.65 8.55 -14.44
N CYS A 46 -73.75 8.58 -15.41
CA CYS A 46 -74.08 8.55 -16.86
C CYS A 46 -73.92 7.19 -17.55
N ILE A 47 -73.66 6.08 -16.83
CA ILE A 47 -73.38 4.76 -17.44
C ILE A 47 -74.40 3.70 -16.99
N CYS A 48 -75.70 4.01 -17.03
CA CYS A 48 -76.76 3.06 -16.62
C CYS A 48 -77.53 2.41 -17.79
N LYS A 49 -76.83 2.07 -18.88
CA LYS A 49 -77.28 1.06 -19.87
C LYS A 49 -76.19 0.03 -20.26
N ARG A 50 -75.07 -0.07 -19.51
CA ARG A 50 -73.76 -0.46 -20.07
C ARG A 50 -72.96 -1.46 -19.19
N GLY A 51 -73.55 -2.60 -18.82
CA GLY A 51 -72.85 -3.65 -18.05
C GLY A 51 -71.58 -4.17 -18.72
N VAL A 52 -71.52 -4.14 -20.05
CA VAL A 52 -70.34 -4.55 -20.85
C VAL A 52 -69.20 -3.53 -20.77
N ALA A 53 -69.50 -2.23 -20.88
CA ALA A 53 -68.45 -1.19 -20.86
C ALA A 53 -67.74 -1.11 -19.49
N TRP A 54 -68.48 -1.28 -18.40
CA TRP A 54 -67.89 -1.31 -17.06
C TRP A 54 -66.94 -2.51 -16.85
N LYS A 55 -67.30 -3.68 -17.39
CA LYS A 55 -66.41 -4.85 -17.41
C LYS A 55 -65.13 -4.59 -18.22
N MET A 56 -65.25 -3.91 -19.37
CA MET A 56 -64.09 -3.56 -20.21
C MET A 56 -63.15 -2.57 -19.51
N ILE A 57 -63.67 -1.52 -18.86
CA ILE A 57 -62.84 -0.56 -18.12
C ILE A 57 -62.09 -1.24 -16.97
N LYS A 58 -62.77 -2.09 -16.18
CA LYS A 58 -62.13 -2.87 -15.12
C LYS A 58 -61.01 -3.75 -15.66
N ASN A 59 -61.23 -4.39 -16.81
CA ASN A 59 -60.24 -5.24 -17.45
C ASN A 59 -59.02 -4.44 -17.94
N VAL A 60 -59.24 -3.30 -18.60
CA VAL A 60 -58.15 -2.41 -19.05
C VAL A 60 -57.33 -1.89 -17.87
N LEU A 61 -58.01 -1.47 -16.79
CA LEU A 61 -57.33 -1.01 -15.59
C LEU A 61 -56.51 -2.15 -14.94
N PHE A 62 -57.08 -3.36 -14.88
CA PHE A 62 -56.37 -4.54 -14.38
C PHE A 62 -55.11 -4.83 -15.21
N PHE A 63 -55.21 -4.82 -16.55
CA PHE A 63 -54.04 -5.01 -17.42
C PHE A 63 -53.01 -3.91 -17.26
N ALA A 64 -53.41 -2.64 -17.18
CA ALA A 64 -52.51 -1.52 -16.94
C ALA A 64 -51.74 -1.69 -15.61
N CYS A 65 -52.45 -2.04 -14.53
CA CYS A 65 -51.83 -2.32 -13.23
C CYS A 65 -50.86 -3.51 -13.29
N CYS A 66 -51.24 -4.61 -13.97
CA CYS A 66 -50.36 -5.76 -14.15
C CYS A 66 -49.09 -5.39 -14.93
N SER A 67 -49.20 -4.61 -16.01
CA SER A 67 -48.03 -4.15 -16.77
C SER A 67 -47.07 -3.32 -15.92
N PHE A 68 -47.56 -2.36 -15.14
CA PHE A 68 -46.73 -1.58 -14.22
C PHE A 68 -46.04 -2.47 -13.18
N PHE A 69 -46.76 -3.44 -12.62
CA PHE A 69 -46.19 -4.40 -11.67
C PHE A 69 -45.05 -5.23 -12.29
N PHE A 70 -45.22 -5.73 -13.51
CA PHE A 70 -44.17 -6.50 -14.19
C PHE A 70 -42.95 -5.64 -14.55
N ILE A 71 -43.14 -4.39 -14.99
CA ILE A 71 -42.04 -3.47 -15.27
C ILE A 71 -41.21 -3.23 -14.00
N GLN A 72 -41.85 -2.88 -12.88
CA GLN A 72 -41.17 -2.68 -11.61
C GLN A 72 -40.49 -3.97 -11.11
N SER A 73 -41.12 -5.12 -11.29
CA SER A 73 -40.54 -6.42 -10.90
C SER A 73 -39.28 -6.75 -11.72
N ILE A 74 -39.29 -6.47 -13.03
CA ILE A 74 -38.12 -6.68 -13.90
C ILE A 74 -36.99 -5.72 -13.52
N GLU A 75 -37.30 -4.45 -13.24
CA GLU A 75 -36.30 -3.47 -12.81
C GLU A 75 -35.66 -3.86 -11.48
N PHE A 76 -36.48 -4.25 -10.49
CA PHE A 76 -35.99 -4.77 -9.21
C PHE A 76 -35.18 -6.05 -9.39
N TYR A 77 -35.62 -6.98 -10.25
CA TYR A 77 -34.89 -8.21 -10.54
C TYR A 77 -33.53 -7.90 -11.19
N ASN A 78 -33.47 -6.98 -12.15
CA ASN A 78 -32.22 -6.56 -12.78
C ASN A 78 -31.26 -5.91 -11.78
N GLN A 79 -31.79 -5.04 -10.90
CA GLN A 79 -31.00 -4.45 -9.82
C GLN A 79 -30.51 -5.53 -8.85
N TYR A 80 -31.37 -6.46 -8.43
CA TYR A 80 -31.00 -7.56 -7.56
C TYR A 80 -29.95 -8.49 -8.19
N SER A 81 -30.10 -8.83 -9.47
CA SER A 81 -29.15 -9.64 -10.25
C SER A 81 -27.81 -8.95 -10.50
N SER A 82 -27.73 -7.62 -10.35
CA SER A 82 -26.47 -6.88 -10.37
C SER A 82 -25.69 -6.98 -9.06
N TYR A 83 -26.26 -7.60 -8.02
CA TYR A 83 -25.65 -7.80 -6.70
C TYR A 83 -25.07 -6.50 -6.10
N PRO A 84 -25.85 -5.42 -5.97
CA PRO A 84 -25.35 -4.14 -5.47
C PRO A 84 -24.90 -4.31 -4.02
N THR A 85 -23.66 -3.92 -3.74
CA THR A 85 -23.09 -3.98 -2.40
C THR A 85 -23.07 -2.58 -1.79
N THR A 86 -23.53 -2.47 -0.54
CA THR A 86 -23.41 -1.24 0.24
C THR A 86 -22.17 -1.33 1.11
N THR A 87 -21.27 -0.35 1.03
CA THR A 87 -20.08 -0.28 1.88
C THR A 87 -20.45 0.28 3.26
N SER A 88 -20.39 -0.57 4.29
CA SER A 88 -20.54 -0.11 5.68
C SER A 88 -19.17 0.17 6.26
N ILE A 89 -18.84 1.45 6.45
CA ILE A 89 -17.59 1.88 7.09
C ILE A 89 -17.84 2.03 8.58
N ALA A 90 -17.20 1.20 9.40
CA ALA A 90 -17.23 1.30 10.85
C ALA A 90 -15.84 1.64 11.37
N VAL A 91 -15.74 2.74 12.12
CA VAL A 91 -14.50 3.14 12.79
C VAL A 91 -14.51 2.48 14.17
N VAL A 92 -13.66 1.50 14.36
CA VAL A 92 -13.51 0.77 15.63
C VAL A 92 -12.19 1.12 16.29
N SER A 93 -12.20 1.28 17.61
CA SER A 93 -10.98 1.44 18.43
C SER A 93 -10.72 0.13 19.16
N PRO A 94 -9.98 -0.82 18.57
CA PRO A 94 -9.78 -2.12 19.18
C PRO A 94 -8.88 -2.02 20.42
N LYS A 95 -9.10 -2.88 21.43
CA LYS A 95 -8.24 -2.96 22.63
C LYS A 95 -6.82 -3.44 22.32
N TYR A 96 -6.66 -4.23 21.27
CA TYR A 96 -5.37 -4.70 20.78
C TYR A 96 -5.35 -4.55 19.26
N PHE A 97 -4.26 -4.06 18.71
CA PHE A 97 -4.05 -4.06 17.27
C PHE A 97 -2.88 -4.97 16.90
N LYS A 98 -2.98 -5.60 15.74
CA LYS A 98 -1.92 -6.43 15.18
C LYS A 98 -0.81 -5.53 14.66
N LEU A 99 0.42 -5.80 15.06
CA LEU A 99 1.56 -5.04 14.57
C LEU A 99 1.74 -5.32 13.06
N PRO A 100 1.97 -4.27 12.25
CA PRO A 100 2.31 -4.47 10.85
C PRO A 100 3.72 -5.05 10.72
N ALA A 101 4.04 -5.57 9.53
CA ALA A 101 5.42 -5.75 9.12
C ALA A 101 5.98 -4.43 8.62
N ILE A 102 7.22 -4.15 8.99
CA ILE A 102 8.00 -3.04 8.42
C ILE A 102 9.13 -3.64 7.63
N THR A 103 9.16 -3.36 6.34
CA THR A 103 10.19 -3.86 5.44
C THR A 103 10.91 -2.69 4.82
N PHE A 104 12.24 -2.70 4.85
CA PHE A 104 13.04 -1.76 4.09
C PHE A 104 14.03 -2.51 3.19
N CYS A 105 14.24 -1.99 1.99
CA CYS A 105 15.15 -2.56 1.01
C CYS A 105 16.25 -1.57 0.71
N ASP A 106 17.49 -2.06 0.73
CA ASP A 106 18.64 -1.34 0.24
C ASP A 106 18.97 -1.83 -1.18
N LYS A 107 18.85 -0.93 -2.16
CA LYS A 107 19.30 -1.17 -3.54
C LYS A 107 20.83 -1.30 -3.62
N ASN A 108 21.56 -0.91 -2.58
CA ASN A 108 23.00 -1.04 -2.51
C ASN A 108 23.41 -2.44 -2.01
N ILE A 109 23.48 -3.41 -2.92
CA ILE A 109 23.79 -4.81 -2.58
C ILE A 109 25.21 -4.95 -1.97
N VAL A 110 26.17 -4.16 -2.42
CA VAL A 110 27.57 -4.24 -1.99
C VAL A 110 28.17 -2.85 -1.85
N TRP A 111 29.13 -2.67 -0.94
CA TRP A 111 29.85 -1.40 -0.81
C TRP A 111 30.82 -1.20 -1.98
N ARG A 112 30.86 0.03 -2.49
CA ARG A 112 31.75 0.44 -3.58
C ARG A 112 33.22 0.08 -3.31
N THR A 113 33.73 0.37 -2.11
CA THR A 113 35.13 0.10 -1.77
C THR A 113 35.45 -1.40 -1.79
N HIS A 114 34.55 -2.24 -1.24
CA HIS A 114 34.69 -3.69 -1.27
C HIS A 114 34.65 -4.24 -2.69
N PHE A 115 33.71 -3.76 -3.50
CA PHE A 115 33.60 -4.18 -4.89
C PHE A 115 34.85 -3.83 -5.70
N CYS A 116 35.36 -2.59 -5.59
CA CYS A 116 36.55 -2.19 -6.32
C CYS A 116 37.84 -2.82 -5.80
N ALA A 117 37.87 -3.28 -4.55
CA ALA A 117 38.99 -4.04 -4.01
C ALA A 117 39.04 -5.47 -4.58
N GLU A 118 37.89 -6.12 -4.73
CA GLU A 118 37.80 -7.48 -5.31
C GLU A 118 37.91 -7.44 -6.85
N TYR A 119 37.33 -6.43 -7.50
CA TYR A 119 37.28 -6.31 -8.96
C TYR A 119 37.84 -4.96 -9.45
N PRO A 120 39.15 -4.70 -9.29
CA PRO A 120 39.76 -3.43 -9.66
C PRO A 120 39.58 -3.09 -11.15
N ASP A 121 39.64 -4.09 -12.03
CA ASP A 121 39.47 -3.92 -13.48
C ASP A 121 38.04 -3.48 -13.86
N SER A 122 37.07 -3.73 -12.97
CA SER A 122 35.67 -3.33 -13.14
C SER A 122 35.38 -1.96 -12.52
N CYS A 123 36.41 -1.26 -12.03
CA CYS A 123 36.31 0.10 -11.53
C CYS A 123 37.22 1.05 -12.31
N GLN A 124 36.90 2.34 -12.26
CA GLN A 124 37.69 3.40 -12.87
C GLN A 124 37.68 4.66 -12.00
N LYS A 125 38.72 5.46 -12.17
CA LYS A 125 38.81 6.79 -11.58
C LYS A 125 38.00 7.77 -12.44
N PRO A 126 37.18 8.67 -11.87
CA PRO A 126 36.53 9.72 -12.64
C PRO A 126 37.56 10.58 -13.39
N ASN A 127 37.31 10.87 -14.68
CA ASN A 127 38.21 11.69 -15.50
C ASN A 127 38.38 13.11 -14.92
N ASP A 128 37.28 13.68 -14.40
CA ASP A 128 37.26 14.96 -13.71
C ASP A 128 36.71 14.76 -12.29
N ILE A 129 37.63 14.60 -11.33
CA ILE A 129 37.31 14.41 -9.92
C ILE A 129 36.57 15.63 -9.37
N GLY A 130 36.94 16.85 -9.79
CA GLY A 130 36.36 18.09 -9.28
C GLY A 130 34.87 18.16 -9.63
N LYS A 131 34.54 17.98 -10.92
CA LYS A 131 33.15 17.95 -11.38
C LYS A 131 32.37 16.78 -10.78
N PHE A 132 32.99 15.60 -10.65
CA PHE A 132 32.35 14.44 -10.01
C PHE A 132 31.98 14.74 -8.55
N CYS A 133 32.92 15.27 -7.76
CA CYS A 133 32.71 15.57 -6.35
C CYS A 133 31.72 16.73 -6.11
N GLN A 134 31.59 17.66 -7.06
CA GLN A 134 30.52 18.67 -7.01
C GLN A 134 29.13 18.05 -7.09
N HIS A 135 28.94 17.01 -7.92
CA HIS A 135 27.66 16.31 -8.06
C HIS A 135 27.45 15.23 -6.99
N HIS A 136 28.54 14.64 -6.48
CA HIS A 136 28.51 13.52 -5.54
C HIS A 136 29.38 13.78 -4.29
N PRO A 137 29.09 14.84 -3.50
CA PRO A 137 29.95 15.27 -2.39
C PRO A 137 30.10 14.20 -1.31
N ALA A 138 29.06 13.40 -1.06
CA ALA A 138 29.11 12.32 -0.06
C ALA A 138 30.22 11.30 -0.36
N ILE A 139 30.43 10.94 -1.62
CA ILE A 139 31.44 9.94 -2.03
C ILE A 139 32.86 10.47 -1.83
N CYS A 140 33.05 11.78 -1.98
CA CYS A 140 34.36 12.41 -1.88
C CYS A 140 34.73 12.88 -0.46
N GLU A 141 33.85 12.70 0.54
CA GLU A 141 34.01 13.24 1.91
C GLU A 141 35.31 12.80 2.61
N LYS A 142 35.83 11.60 2.30
CA LYS A 142 37.01 11.03 2.97
C LYS A 142 38.33 11.20 2.22
N ASN A 143 38.36 10.97 0.91
CA ASN A 143 39.58 11.02 0.10
C ASN A 143 39.24 11.09 -1.40
N ALA A 144 38.99 12.30 -1.91
CA ALA A 144 38.59 12.53 -3.30
C ALA A 144 39.59 11.96 -4.33
N SER A 145 40.88 12.03 -4.02
CA SER A 145 41.99 11.62 -4.90
C SER A 145 42.02 10.13 -5.23
N ASN A 146 41.49 9.28 -4.34
CA ASN A 146 41.49 7.81 -4.45
C ASN A 146 40.09 7.24 -4.72
N VAL A 147 39.14 8.07 -5.15
CA VAL A 147 37.79 7.60 -5.47
C VAL A 147 37.83 6.74 -6.74
N MET A 148 37.45 5.48 -6.57
CA MET A 148 37.19 4.53 -7.65
C MET A 148 35.69 4.27 -7.74
N ILE A 149 35.11 4.36 -8.92
CA ILE A 149 33.71 4.06 -9.18
C ILE A 149 33.61 2.82 -10.07
N PRO A 150 32.61 1.94 -9.88
CA PRO A 150 32.42 0.84 -10.80
C PRO A 150 32.04 1.36 -12.19
N LYS A 151 32.47 0.63 -13.22
CA LYS A 151 32.27 0.96 -14.63
C LYS A 151 30.80 0.74 -15.04
N PHE A 152 29.92 1.70 -14.77
CA PHE A 152 28.51 1.64 -15.18
C PHE A 152 28.20 2.52 -16.38
N GLY A 153 27.37 2.00 -17.30
CA GLY A 153 26.58 2.79 -18.24
C GLY A 153 27.36 3.88 -18.96
N TYR A 154 26.81 5.10 -19.04
CA TYR A 154 27.28 6.31 -19.74
C TYR A 154 28.80 6.57 -19.81
N TYR A 155 29.61 5.96 -18.94
CA TYR A 155 31.06 6.13 -18.89
C TYR A 155 31.86 4.96 -19.47
N THR A 156 31.23 3.82 -19.84
CA THR A 156 31.91 2.63 -20.38
C THR A 156 31.01 1.79 -21.31
N ASN A 157 31.62 0.99 -22.19
CA ASN A 157 30.91 0.01 -23.03
C ASN A 157 30.54 -1.30 -22.30
N ILE A 158 30.75 -1.39 -20.98
CA ILE A 158 30.48 -2.63 -20.23
C ILE A 158 28.97 -2.72 -19.95
N SER A 159 28.37 -3.87 -20.23
CA SER A 159 26.94 -4.09 -19.96
C SER A 159 26.68 -4.07 -18.44
N GLN A 160 25.66 -3.31 -18.05
CA GLN A 160 25.21 -3.17 -16.65
C GLN A 160 24.90 -4.54 -16.01
N TYR A 161 24.40 -5.48 -16.81
CA TYR A 161 24.16 -6.87 -16.41
C TYR A 161 25.41 -7.57 -15.88
N SER A 162 26.55 -7.41 -16.54
CA SER A 162 27.80 -8.08 -16.14
C SER A 162 28.35 -7.57 -14.79
N LEU A 163 28.18 -6.27 -14.49
CA LEU A 163 28.52 -5.71 -13.18
C LEU A 163 27.53 -6.16 -12.11
N GLY A 164 26.24 -6.19 -12.43
CA GLY A 164 25.20 -6.66 -11.52
C GLY A 164 25.47 -8.08 -11.04
N GLU A 165 25.83 -8.98 -11.97
CA GLU A 165 26.18 -10.37 -11.64
C GLU A 165 27.43 -10.44 -10.74
N LYS A 166 28.52 -9.73 -11.08
CA LYS A 166 29.71 -9.69 -10.22
C LYS A 166 29.41 -9.15 -8.81
N ALA A 167 28.57 -8.12 -8.72
CA ALA A 167 28.17 -7.54 -7.44
C ALA A 167 27.36 -8.54 -6.61
N TRP A 168 26.45 -9.27 -7.26
CA TRP A 168 25.67 -10.33 -6.64
C TRP A 168 26.54 -11.48 -6.16
N GLN A 169 27.47 -11.95 -6.99
CA GLN A 169 28.43 -13.01 -6.61
C GLN A 169 29.29 -12.60 -5.42
N LEU A 170 29.81 -11.36 -5.41
CA LEU A 170 30.55 -10.84 -4.27
C LEU A 170 29.67 -10.74 -3.01
N PHE A 171 28.43 -10.31 -3.17
CA PHE A 171 27.49 -10.28 -2.06
C PHE A 171 27.25 -11.68 -1.47
N LEU A 172 27.00 -12.69 -2.29
CA LEU A 172 26.85 -14.08 -1.84
C LEU A 172 28.12 -14.59 -1.13
N LYS A 173 29.30 -14.24 -1.67
CA LYS A 173 30.61 -14.56 -1.05
C LYS A 173 30.76 -13.89 0.33
N ILE A 174 30.26 -12.67 0.52
CA ILE A 174 30.31 -11.96 1.81
C ILE A 174 29.28 -12.51 2.78
N ALA A 175 28.06 -12.74 2.32
CA ALA A 175 26.94 -13.25 3.13
C ALA A 175 27.21 -14.65 3.69
N THR A 176 27.95 -15.50 2.96
CA THR A 176 28.32 -16.86 3.40
C THR A 176 29.45 -16.88 4.42
N LYS A 177 30.43 -15.97 4.32
CA LYS A 177 31.61 -15.95 5.20
C LYS A 177 31.38 -15.29 6.56
N SER A 178 30.40 -14.41 6.65
CA SER A 178 30.04 -13.69 7.87
C SER A 178 28.61 -13.21 7.73
N PHE A 179 27.80 -13.36 8.79
CA PHE A 179 26.52 -12.64 8.86
C PHE A 179 26.78 -11.19 8.44
N PRO A 180 26.12 -10.67 7.38
CA PRO A 180 26.73 -9.64 6.56
C PRO A 180 27.20 -8.50 7.45
N THR A 181 28.48 -8.14 7.38
CA THR A 181 29.02 -6.91 8.00
C THR A 181 28.35 -5.67 7.42
N HIS A 182 27.63 -5.84 6.31
CA HIS A 182 26.71 -4.90 5.70
C HIS A 182 25.37 -4.77 6.41
N VAL A 183 24.93 -5.76 7.20
CA VAL A 183 23.79 -5.60 8.10
C VAL A 183 24.27 -4.77 9.29
N PRO A 184 23.72 -3.56 9.50
CA PRO A 184 24.07 -2.76 10.65
C PRO A 184 24.02 -3.59 11.94
N PRO A 185 25.07 -3.56 12.79
CA PRO A 185 25.19 -4.45 13.95
C PRO A 185 23.95 -4.44 14.87
N TYR A 186 23.27 -3.30 14.99
CA TYR A 186 22.07 -3.18 15.82
C TYR A 186 20.85 -3.92 15.27
N LEU A 187 20.79 -4.23 13.97
CA LEU A 187 19.70 -5.06 13.41
C LEU A 187 19.86 -6.53 13.80
N ARG A 188 21.07 -6.99 14.16
CA ARG A 188 21.31 -8.38 14.61
C ARG A 188 20.58 -8.72 15.91
N PHE A 189 20.24 -7.72 16.72
CA PHE A 189 19.65 -7.93 18.05
C PHE A 189 18.11 -7.95 18.06
N ARG A 190 17.44 -7.79 16.92
CA ARG A 190 15.99 -7.51 16.87
C ARG A 190 15.15 -8.43 15.98
N ASN A 191 15.61 -9.65 15.72
CA ASN A 191 14.86 -10.67 14.95
C ASN A 191 14.37 -10.14 13.59
N TRP A 192 15.27 -9.54 12.81
CA TRP A 192 14.95 -9.11 11.45
C TRP A 192 15.09 -10.28 10.48
N GLU A 193 14.08 -10.47 9.64
CA GLU A 193 14.14 -11.39 8.52
C GLU A 193 14.81 -10.71 7.33
N ILE A 194 15.78 -11.38 6.72
CA ILE A 194 16.46 -10.92 5.51
C ILE A 194 15.79 -11.61 4.32
N THR A 195 15.26 -10.82 3.40
CA THR A 195 14.65 -11.30 2.17
C THR A 195 15.35 -10.69 0.95
N TYR A 196 15.27 -11.40 -0.16
CA TYR A 196 15.81 -10.94 -1.44
C TYR A 196 14.65 -10.71 -2.39
N VAL A 197 14.55 -9.50 -2.89
CA VAL A 197 13.42 -9.09 -3.73
C VAL A 197 13.96 -8.71 -5.10
N PRO A 198 13.36 -9.20 -6.20
CA PRO A 198 13.78 -8.80 -7.53
C PRO A 198 13.64 -7.28 -7.68
N GLY A 199 14.70 -6.67 -8.22
CA GLY A 199 14.68 -5.26 -8.57
C GLY A 199 14.05 -5.01 -9.94
N ASP A 200 13.97 -3.73 -10.31
CA ASP A 200 13.63 -3.33 -11.68
C ASP A 200 14.82 -3.57 -12.63
N ASN A 201 14.63 -3.29 -13.93
CA ASN A 201 15.58 -3.53 -15.03
C ASN A 201 17.06 -3.16 -14.76
N ASP A 202 17.33 -2.23 -13.85
CA ASP A 202 18.69 -1.75 -13.52
C ASP A 202 19.44 -2.61 -12.50
N LEU A 203 18.73 -3.44 -11.73
CA LEU A 203 19.24 -4.17 -10.58
C LEU A 203 18.53 -5.52 -10.43
N PRO A 204 19.23 -6.67 -10.52
CA PRO A 204 18.55 -7.96 -10.49
C PRO A 204 17.87 -8.22 -9.14
N TYR A 205 18.47 -7.75 -8.04
CA TYR A 205 17.95 -7.97 -6.68
C TYR A 205 18.22 -6.76 -5.77
N ALA A 206 17.42 -6.63 -4.71
CA ALA A 206 17.74 -5.81 -3.55
C ALA A 206 17.69 -6.65 -2.28
N VAL A 207 18.46 -6.22 -1.28
CA VAL A 207 18.45 -6.85 0.04
C VAL A 207 17.44 -6.12 0.90
N CYS A 208 16.45 -6.86 1.38
CA CYS A 208 15.37 -6.34 2.19
C CYS A 208 15.45 -6.90 3.61
N TYR A 209 15.09 -6.06 4.57
CA TYR A 209 15.07 -6.36 5.97
C TYR A 209 13.66 -6.10 6.47
N SER A 210 13.05 -7.15 7.01
CA SER A 210 11.67 -7.12 7.46
C SER A 210 11.61 -7.40 8.96
N ARG A 211 10.81 -6.64 9.69
CA ARG A 211 10.50 -6.95 11.09
C ARG A 211 9.03 -7.33 11.20
N ASN A 212 8.75 -8.33 12.03
CA ASN A 212 7.41 -8.87 12.24
C ASN A 212 6.78 -9.35 10.91
N LEU A 213 7.61 -9.82 9.98
CA LEU A 213 7.16 -10.59 8.82
C LEU A 213 6.96 -12.03 9.27
N ARG A 214 5.82 -12.63 8.92
CA ARG A 214 5.36 -13.92 9.44
C ARG A 214 4.77 -14.81 8.35
N ILE A 215 5.32 -14.71 7.14
CA ILE A 215 4.83 -15.48 5.98
C ILE A 215 5.00 -16.98 6.23
N PHE A 216 6.10 -17.37 6.87
CA PHE A 216 6.45 -18.77 7.12
C PHE A 216 6.38 -19.15 8.61
N SER A 217 6.08 -18.19 9.48
CA SER A 217 5.94 -18.46 10.91
C SER A 217 4.53 -18.97 11.22
N GLN A 218 4.44 -19.99 12.05
CA GLN A 218 3.17 -20.46 12.62
C GLN A 218 2.77 -19.67 13.88
N ASP A 219 3.64 -18.77 14.35
CA ASP A 219 3.43 -18.03 15.58
C ASP A 219 2.33 -16.96 15.41
N GLU A 220 1.54 -16.76 16.44
CA GLU A 220 0.48 -15.74 16.46
C GLU A 220 1.04 -14.33 16.30
N GLN A 221 0.45 -13.54 15.38
CA GLN A 221 0.87 -12.16 15.09
C GLN A 221 1.01 -11.34 16.38
N GLU A 222 2.12 -10.62 16.50
CA GLU A 222 2.32 -9.73 17.65
C GLU A 222 1.21 -8.70 17.71
N THR A 223 0.68 -8.49 18.91
CA THR A 223 -0.33 -7.47 19.17
C THR A 223 0.20 -6.46 20.18
N GLN A 224 -0.28 -5.24 20.06
CA GLN A 224 0.03 -4.15 20.98
C GLN A 224 -1.27 -3.49 21.44
N GLU A 225 -1.34 -3.16 22.73
CA GLU A 225 -2.42 -2.31 23.26
C GLU A 225 -2.21 -0.87 22.77
N PRO A 226 -3.25 -0.18 22.25
CA PRO A 226 -3.17 1.25 22.02
C PRO A 226 -3.07 1.94 23.38
N TYR A 227 -1.91 2.54 23.64
CA TYR A 227 -1.63 3.23 24.90
C TYR A 227 -2.30 4.60 24.95
N ASP A 228 -2.62 5.04 26.18
CA ASP A 228 -3.43 6.24 26.45
C ASP A 228 -2.77 7.53 25.95
N GLU A 229 -3.52 8.28 25.16
CA GLU A 229 -3.13 9.51 24.44
C GLU A 229 -2.57 10.61 25.37
N TYR A 230 -2.86 10.57 26.67
CA TYR A 230 -2.44 11.57 27.66
C TYR A 230 -0.93 11.61 27.95
N LYS A 231 -0.13 10.66 27.46
CA LYS A 231 1.30 10.54 27.79
C LYS A 231 2.29 10.74 26.62
N GLY A 232 1.82 11.28 25.50
CA GLY A 232 2.64 11.50 24.30
C GLY A 232 2.61 10.28 23.41
N GLY A 233 2.19 10.46 22.15
CA GLY A 233 1.76 9.40 21.24
C GLY A 233 2.67 8.18 21.15
N ASN A 234 2.05 7.05 20.80
CA ASN A 234 2.68 5.73 20.86
C ASN A 234 3.70 5.56 19.76
N LYS A 235 4.97 5.59 20.14
CA LYS A 235 6.04 5.12 19.27
C LYS A 235 5.95 3.60 19.15
N VAL A 236 5.24 3.11 18.13
CA VAL A 236 5.11 1.66 17.85
C VAL A 236 6.48 1.05 17.58
N GLN A 237 7.31 1.76 16.82
CA GLN A 237 8.64 1.30 16.50
C GLN A 237 9.60 2.46 16.35
N ASP A 238 10.80 2.30 16.91
CA ASP A 238 11.95 3.12 16.54
C ASP A 238 12.95 2.27 15.78
N MET A 239 13.46 2.80 14.67
CA MET A 239 14.58 2.18 13.99
C MET A 239 15.62 3.20 13.58
N TYR A 240 16.85 2.71 13.50
CA TYR A 240 17.95 3.43 12.91
C TYR A 240 18.30 2.70 11.61
N ILE A 241 18.69 3.43 10.56
CA ILE A 241 19.14 2.84 9.29
C ILE A 241 20.37 3.65 8.83
N PRO A 242 21.61 3.22 9.14
CA PRO A 242 22.79 3.93 8.73
C PRO A 242 22.92 3.74 7.23
N SER A 243 22.64 4.81 6.50
CA SER A 243 23.02 4.85 5.10
C SER A 243 24.46 5.35 4.99
N LYS A 244 25.31 4.55 4.34
CA LYS A 244 26.65 4.97 3.94
C LYS A 244 26.62 5.43 2.48
N GLU A 245 26.09 6.61 2.23
CA GLU A 245 26.02 7.19 0.87
C GLU A 245 27.38 7.22 0.17
N TYR A 246 28.46 7.39 0.92
CA TYR A 246 29.84 7.40 0.40
C TYR A 246 30.34 6.02 -0.08
N GLU A 247 29.64 4.95 0.31
CA GLU A 247 29.85 3.56 -0.14
C GLU A 247 28.81 3.11 -1.17
N ALA A 248 27.98 4.03 -1.70
CA ALA A 248 26.99 3.68 -2.71
C ALA A 248 27.68 3.06 -3.94
N PHE A 249 27.26 1.85 -4.30
CA PHE A 249 27.69 1.15 -5.49
C PHE A 249 27.32 1.97 -6.73
N TYR A 250 26.09 2.49 -6.78
CA TYR A 250 25.63 3.39 -7.85
C TYR A 250 25.67 4.85 -7.39
N PRO A 251 26.66 5.66 -7.83
CA PRO A 251 26.83 7.02 -7.34
C PRO A 251 25.68 7.96 -7.74
N PHE A 252 24.93 7.62 -8.81
CA PHE A 252 23.84 8.43 -9.34
C PHE A 252 22.48 8.17 -8.68
N MET A 253 22.36 7.14 -7.84
CA MET A 253 21.10 6.84 -7.18
C MET A 253 20.87 7.75 -5.98
N ILE A 254 19.91 8.67 -6.10
CA ILE A 254 19.54 9.73 -5.12
C ILE A 254 19.00 9.18 -3.76
N SER A 255 18.91 7.86 -3.60
CA SER A 255 18.67 7.16 -2.34
C SER A 255 18.48 5.68 -2.68
N PRO A 256 19.22 4.78 -2.02
CA PRO A 256 19.09 3.36 -2.25
C PRO A 256 18.05 2.72 -1.32
N ILE A 257 17.48 3.45 -0.34
CA ILE A 257 16.62 2.85 0.68
C ILE A 257 15.14 3.14 0.41
N PHE A 258 14.39 2.06 0.28
CA PHE A 258 12.94 2.06 0.14
C PHE A 258 12.35 1.38 1.36
N PHE A 259 11.18 1.80 1.81
CA PHE A 259 10.47 1.12 2.90
C PHE A 259 9.00 1.00 2.59
N SER A 260 8.38 -0.04 3.12
CA SER A 260 6.94 -0.18 3.15
C SER A 260 6.48 -0.73 4.49
N ILE A 261 5.24 -0.43 4.81
CA ILE A 261 4.56 -0.93 6.00
C ILE A 261 3.36 -1.71 5.47
N HIS A 262 3.28 -2.98 5.82
CA HIS A 262 2.30 -3.89 5.24
C HIS A 262 1.81 -4.91 6.28
N SER A 263 0.84 -5.72 5.88
CA SER A 263 0.39 -6.84 6.70
C SER A 263 1.54 -7.81 6.98
N SER A 264 1.66 -8.30 8.20
CA SER A 264 2.70 -9.25 8.60
C SER A 264 2.61 -10.60 7.90
N VAL A 265 1.48 -10.91 7.26
CA VAL A 265 1.26 -12.18 6.54
C VAL A 265 1.25 -12.03 5.02
N ILE A 266 1.37 -10.80 4.49
CA ILE A 266 1.39 -10.55 3.04
C ILE A 266 2.71 -9.83 2.73
N PRO A 267 3.65 -10.46 1.99
CA PRO A 267 4.85 -9.78 1.55
C PRO A 267 4.48 -8.61 0.64
N GLU A 268 5.21 -7.52 0.76
CA GLU A 268 5.19 -6.44 -0.21
C GLU A 268 6.60 -6.25 -0.77
N ASN A 269 6.72 -5.70 -1.97
CA ASN A 269 7.99 -5.28 -2.54
C ASN A 269 8.16 -3.77 -2.34
N PRO A 270 8.99 -3.30 -1.38
CA PRO A 270 9.20 -1.88 -1.15
C PRO A 270 9.81 -1.13 -2.34
N LEU A 271 10.46 -1.82 -3.28
CA LEU A 271 11.05 -1.16 -4.45
C LEU A 271 9.98 -0.63 -5.41
N THR A 272 8.86 -1.36 -5.55
CA THR A 272 7.77 -1.03 -6.47
C THR A 272 6.59 -0.37 -5.77
N MET A 273 6.27 -0.80 -4.55
CA MET A 273 5.10 -0.33 -3.79
C MET A 273 5.46 0.57 -2.60
N GLY A 274 6.73 0.58 -2.20
CA GLY A 274 7.19 1.32 -1.03
C GLY A 274 7.44 2.81 -1.28
N LYS A 275 7.73 3.51 -0.18
CA LYS A 275 8.14 4.91 -0.18
C LYS A 275 9.66 5.01 -0.17
N ARG A 276 10.20 5.94 -0.94
CA ARG A 276 11.64 6.24 -0.97
C ARG A 276 12.04 7.09 0.23
N LEU A 277 13.06 6.67 0.98
CA LEU A 277 13.64 7.50 2.04
C LEU A 277 14.64 8.47 1.45
N ARG A 278 14.38 9.78 1.54
CA ARG A 278 15.38 10.79 1.15
C ARG A 278 16.44 10.91 2.25
N LEU A 279 17.69 10.69 1.89
CA LEU A 279 18.82 10.82 2.79
C LEU A 279 19.31 12.28 2.82
N GLY A 280 19.97 12.70 3.90
CA GLY A 280 20.60 14.04 3.98
C GLY A 280 19.86 15.09 4.83
N HIS A 281 18.69 14.82 5.39
CA HIS A 281 18.08 15.70 6.39
C HIS A 281 18.54 15.32 7.80
N LYS A 282 19.74 15.78 8.16
CA LYS A 282 20.44 15.56 9.46
C LYS A 282 19.62 15.86 10.73
N LYS A 283 18.41 16.44 10.66
CA LYS A 283 17.65 16.93 11.82
C LYS A 283 16.12 16.75 11.78
N ARG A 284 15.53 16.14 10.75
CA ARG A 284 14.08 15.92 10.74
C ARG A 284 13.77 14.44 10.90
N ASN A 285 13.16 14.11 12.03
CA ASN A 285 12.44 12.85 12.20
C ASN A 285 11.37 12.78 11.10
N THR A 286 11.38 11.72 10.31
CA THR A 286 10.35 11.50 9.30
C THR A 286 9.18 10.78 9.94
N PHE A 287 8.24 11.53 10.48
CA PHE A 287 7.01 10.97 11.04
C PHE A 287 6.15 10.44 9.90
N CYS A 288 5.79 9.15 9.96
CA CYS A 288 4.94 8.52 8.96
C CYS A 288 3.69 8.00 9.65
N HIS A 289 2.59 8.72 9.45
CA HIS A 289 1.31 8.35 10.02
C HIS A 289 0.60 7.35 9.09
N PHE A 290 0.18 6.19 9.63
CA PHE A 290 -0.48 5.14 8.87
C PHE A 290 -1.77 4.70 9.57
N PRO A 291 -2.95 5.08 9.03
CA PRO A 291 -4.21 4.55 9.53
C PRO A 291 -4.36 3.08 9.14
N MET A 292 -4.61 2.20 10.11
CA MET A 292 -4.89 0.80 9.82
C MET A 292 -6.33 0.64 9.31
N GLN A 293 -6.50 0.17 8.08
CA GLN A 293 -7.81 -0.05 7.46
C GLN A 293 -8.03 -1.55 7.17
N PRO A 294 -8.69 -2.30 8.08
CA PRO A 294 -9.05 -3.68 7.80
C PRO A 294 -10.15 -3.71 6.73
N ILE A 295 -9.85 -4.31 5.57
CA ILE A 295 -10.82 -4.54 4.50
C ILE A 295 -11.35 -5.97 4.66
N ALA A 296 -12.64 -6.10 4.96
CA ALA A 296 -13.30 -7.40 4.95
C ALA A 296 -13.59 -7.80 3.49
N PRO A 297 -13.10 -8.95 3.01
CA PRO A 297 -13.39 -9.38 1.64
C PRO A 297 -14.88 -9.73 1.49
N ILE A 298 -15.47 -9.31 0.38
CA ILE A 298 -16.82 -9.69 0.00
C ILE A 298 -16.77 -11.09 -0.62
N THR A 299 -17.56 -12.02 -0.10
CA THR A 299 -17.64 -13.39 -0.64
C THR A 299 -18.47 -13.44 -1.94
N MET A 300 -18.12 -14.38 -2.84
CA MET A 300 -18.90 -14.62 -4.06
C MET A 300 -20.36 -14.99 -3.73
N PRO A 301 -21.37 -14.56 -4.53
CA PRO A 301 -21.28 -13.97 -5.87
C PRO A 301 -21.05 -12.46 -5.94
N TYR A 302 -20.99 -11.78 -4.79
CA TYR A 302 -20.91 -10.31 -4.69
C TYR A 302 -19.50 -9.75 -4.92
N GLY A 303 -18.48 -10.61 -4.88
CA GLY A 303 -17.08 -10.25 -5.15
C GLY A 303 -16.73 -10.38 -6.63
N ASP A 304 -15.88 -9.48 -7.11
CA ASP A 304 -15.39 -9.49 -8.50
C ASP A 304 -14.63 -10.81 -8.79
N LYS A 305 -15.11 -11.57 -9.80
CA LYS A 305 -14.48 -12.82 -10.25
C LYS A 305 -13.05 -12.61 -10.75
N THR A 306 -12.68 -11.39 -11.15
CA THR A 306 -11.32 -11.08 -11.63
C THR A 306 -10.29 -11.06 -10.50
N THR A 307 -10.70 -10.80 -9.25
CA THR A 307 -9.79 -10.83 -8.09
C THR A 307 -9.27 -12.22 -7.73
N LYS A 308 -9.88 -13.29 -8.27
CA LYS A 308 -9.43 -14.66 -8.01
C LYS A 308 -8.12 -15.02 -8.73
N LYS A 309 -7.72 -14.26 -9.76
CA LYS A 309 -6.39 -14.41 -10.41
C LYS A 309 -5.28 -13.61 -9.70
N ASP A 310 -5.64 -12.62 -8.90
CA ASP A 310 -4.71 -11.78 -8.14
C ASP A 310 -4.74 -12.08 -6.63
N HIS A 311 -4.94 -13.35 -6.26
CA HIS A 311 -4.78 -13.81 -4.87
C HIS A 311 -3.34 -13.64 -4.30
N GLY A 312 -2.44 -12.97 -5.02
CA GLY A 312 -1.15 -12.50 -4.52
C GLY A 312 -1.10 -11.03 -4.10
N LEU A 313 -2.10 -10.19 -4.42
CA LEU A 313 -2.10 -8.76 -4.09
C LEU A 313 -3.45 -8.30 -3.55
N SER A 314 -3.78 -8.70 -2.32
CA SER A 314 -4.74 -7.93 -1.53
C SER A 314 -4.07 -6.60 -1.16
N ARG A 315 -4.33 -5.56 -1.96
CA ARG A 315 -3.89 -4.18 -1.66
C ARG A 315 -4.52 -3.77 -0.33
N SER A 316 -3.77 -3.95 0.74
CA SER A 316 -4.01 -3.27 2.01
C SER A 316 -3.63 -1.81 1.76
N VAL A 317 -4.60 -0.93 1.57
CA VAL A 317 -4.32 0.51 1.52
C VAL A 317 -4.00 0.94 2.96
N LEU A 318 -2.73 1.25 3.21
CA LEU A 318 -2.20 1.80 4.46
C LEU A 318 -1.73 3.24 4.25
#